data_AF-A0AB37TDC2-F1
#
_entry.id   AF-A0AB37TDC2-F1
#
_cell.length_a   1.000
_cell.length_b   1.000
_cell.length_c   1.000
_cell.angle_alpha   90.00
_cell.angle_beta   90.00
_cell.angle_gamma   90.00
#
_symmetry.space_group_name_H-M   'P 1'
#
loop_
_entity.id
_entity.type
_entity.pdbx_description
1 polymer ?
#
loop_
_entity_poly.entity_id
_entity_poly.type
_entity_poly.pdbx_seq_one_letter_code
_entity_poly.pdbx_strand_id
1 'polypeptide(L)' 'MVKVIKTGKLPEDTIHEITCHNCKSDLEFKESEARIFNHRNEINLVITCPVCKKELGKTK' A
#
# COMPACT_ATOMS: atom_id res chain seq x y z
N MET A 1 -6.90 32.35 -18.94
CA MET A 1 -5.81 32.11 -17.97
C MET A 1 -6.21 30.95 -17.08
N VAL A 2 -5.45 29.85 -17.10
CA VAL A 2 -5.77 28.62 -16.36
C VAL A 2 -4.98 28.63 -15.06
N LYS A 3 -5.67 28.46 -13.92
CA LYS A 3 -5.07 28.41 -12.58
C LYS A 3 -5.33 27.03 -11.98
N VAL A 4 -4.27 26.33 -11.60
CA VAL A 4 -4.38 25.06 -10.88
C VAL A 4 -4.91 25.35 -9.47
N ILE A 5 -6.08 24.81 -9.14
CA ILE A 5 -6.74 24.99 -7.82
C ILE A 5 -6.51 23.80 -6.89
N LYS A 6 -6.09 22.65 -7.42
CA LYS A 6 -5.75 21.46 -6.65
C LYS A 6 -4.87 20.54 -7.50
N THR A 7 -3.72 20.16 -6.97
CA THR A 7 -2.85 19.15 -7.59
C THR A 7 -3.40 17.77 -7.23
N GLY A 8 -3.57 16.89 -8.21
CA GLY A 8 -3.85 15.48 -7.93
C GLY A 8 -2.68 14.86 -7.17
N LYS A 9 -2.94 14.02 -6.17
CA LYS A 9 -1.92 13.10 -5.67
C LYS A 9 -1.86 11.94 -6.64
N LEU A 10 -0.66 11.58 -7.10
CA LEU A 10 -0.50 10.33 -7.86
C LEU A 10 -0.91 9.17 -6.95
N PRO A 11 -1.65 8.16 -7.47
CA PRO A 11 -2.07 7.02 -6.66
C PRO A 11 -0.87 6.28 -6.03
N GLU A 12 0.31 6.40 -6.65
CA GLU A 12 1.60 5.86 -6.19
C GLU A 12 2.12 6.49 -4.87
N ASP A 13 1.66 7.70 -4.54
CA ASP A 13 1.94 8.41 -3.28
C ASP A 13 0.89 8.13 -2.19
N THR A 14 -0.05 7.21 -2.46
CA THR A 14 -1.01 6.78 -1.44
C THR A 14 -0.27 5.97 -0.40
N ILE A 15 -0.32 6.46 0.84
CA ILE A 15 0.24 5.79 2.01
C ILE A 15 -0.83 4.86 2.58
N HIS A 16 -0.43 3.62 2.85
CA HIS A 16 -1.25 2.57 3.41
C HIS A 16 -0.66 2.07 4.72
N GLU A 17 -1.52 1.82 5.71
CA GLU A 17 -1.13 1.22 6.98
C GLU A 17 -1.58 -0.25 7.03
N ILE A 18 -0.73 -1.13 7.56
CA ILE A 18 -1.08 -2.54 7.80
C ILE A 18 -0.38 -3.06 9.06
N THR A 19 -1.11 -3.81 9.87
CA THR A 19 -0.54 -4.51 11.03
C THR A 19 -0.06 -5.90 10.62
N CYS A 20 1.19 -6.22 10.91
CA CYS A 20 1.71 -7.56 10.71
C CYS A 20 1.14 -8.52 11.76
N HIS A 21 0.32 -9.50 11.35
CA HIS A 21 -0.28 -10.45 12.29
C HIS A 21 0.73 -11.38 12.97
N ASN A 22 1.93 -11.53 12.40
CA ASN A 22 2.97 -12.43 12.90
C ASN A 22 3.84 -11.80 13.99
N CYS A 23 4.34 -10.59 13.79
CA CYS A 23 5.18 -9.89 14.77
C CYS A 23 4.48 -8.74 15.50
N LYS A 24 3.22 -8.47 15.15
CA LYS A 24 2.38 -7.40 15.73
C LYS A 24 2.90 -5.97 15.51
N SER A 25 3.83 -5.78 14.58
CA SER A 25 4.30 -4.45 14.19
C SER A 25 3.31 -3.78 13.23
N ASP A 26 3.05 -2.50 13.45
CA ASP A 26 2.34 -1.64 12.52
C ASP A 26 3.33 -1.10 11.48
N LEU A 27 2.93 -1.16 10.21
CA LEU A 27 3.75 -0.79 9.06
C LEU A 27 3.02 0.24 8.23
N GLU A 28 3.77 1.24 7.79
CA GLU A 28 3.36 2.22 6.79
C GLU A 28 4.13 1.94 5.50
N PHE A 29 3.44 1.93 4.36
CA PHE A 29 4.06 1.73 3.05
C PHE A 29 3.33 2.53 1.97
N LYS A 30 4.07 2.94 0.94
CA LYS A 30 3.50 3.55 -0.26
C LYS A 30 2.96 2.48 -1.19
N GLU A 31 1.92 2.80 -1.95
CA GLU A 31 1.39 1.88 -2.97
C GLU A 31 2.47 1.45 -3.98
N SER A 32 3.43 2.33 -4.29
CA SER A 32 4.61 2.04 -5.12
C SER A 32 5.60 1.03 -4.54
N GLU A 33 5.58 0.80 -3.22
CA GLU A 33 6.42 -0.18 -2.52
C GLU A 33 5.75 -1.56 -2.46
N ALA A 34 4.47 -1.65 -2.81
CA ALA A 34 3.71 -2.89 -2.77
C ALA A 34 3.64 -3.57 -4.14
N ARG A 35 3.67 -4.90 -4.10
CA ARG A 35 3.34 -5.71 -5.27
C ARG A 35 1.83 -5.76 -5.43
N ILE A 36 1.33 -5.30 -6.56
CA ILE A 36 -0.08 -5.37 -6.89
C ILE A 36 -0.44 -6.79 -7.35
N PHE A 37 -1.37 -7.43 -6.65
CA PHE A 37 -1.93 -8.73 -6.98
C PHE A 37 -3.44 -8.62 -7.20
N ASN A 38 -3.88 -8.79 -8.45
CA ASN A 38 -5.30 -8.79 -8.77
C ASN A 38 -5.83 -10.23 -8.72
N HIS A 39 -6.80 -10.48 -7.86
CA HIS A 39 -7.47 -11.78 -7.77
C HIS A 39 -8.98 -11.57 -7.68
N ARG A 40 -9.73 -12.20 -8.60
CA ARG A 40 -11.20 -12.13 -8.64
C ARG A 40 -11.77 -10.70 -8.58
N ASN A 41 -11.15 -9.79 -9.33
CA ASN A 41 -11.57 -8.37 -9.40
C ASN A 41 -11.27 -7.55 -8.13
N GLU A 42 -10.54 -8.12 -7.16
CA GLU A 42 -10.02 -7.41 -5.99
C GLU A 42 -8.53 -7.14 -6.16
N ILE A 43 -8.14 -5.88 -5.98
CA ILE A 43 -6.75 -5.45 -6.03
C ILE A 43 -6.17 -5.60 -4.62
N ASN A 44 -5.16 -6.44 -4.46
CA ASN A 44 -4.45 -6.61 -3.21
C ASN A 44 -3.03 -6.03 -3.33
N LEU A 45 -2.63 -5.26 -2.33
CA LEU A 45 -1.29 -4.73 -2.16
C LEU A 45 -0.51 -5.68 -1.24
N VAL A 46 0.54 -6.29 -1.78
CA VAL A 46 1.36 -7.26 -1.06
C VAL A 46 2.71 -6.63 -0.71
N ILE A 47 3.04 -6.61 0.58
CA ILE A 47 4.36 -6.17 1.07
C ILE A 47 5.02 -7.28 1.90
N THR A 48 6.34 -7.21 2.02
CA THR A 48 7.09 -8.06 2.96
C THR A 48 7.34 -7.29 4.26
N CYS A 49 6.96 -7.86 5.39
CA CYS A 49 7.23 -7.28 6.70
C CYS A 49 8.75 -7.15 6.92
N PRO A 50 9.31 -5.95 7.17
CA PRO A 50 10.75 -5.78 7.37
C PRO A 50 11.27 -6.44 8.65
N VAL A 51 10.39 -6.68 9.64
CA VAL A 51 10.74 -7.27 10.93
C VAL A 51 10.84 -8.79 10.85
N CYS A 52 9.76 -9.45 10.38
CA CYS A 52 9.67 -10.92 10.40
C CYS A 52 9.76 -11.57 9.01
N LYS A 53 9.94 -10.78 7.95
CA LYS A 53 10.09 -11.22 6.55
C LYS A 53 8.90 -12.02 6.00
N LYS A 54 7.74 -11.98 6.65
CA LYS A 54 6.49 -12.57 6.13
C LYS A 54 5.76 -11.62 5.19
N GLU A 55 5.14 -12.17 4.16
CA GLU A 55 4.27 -11.43 3.27
C GLU A 55 2.94 -11.07 3.95
N LEU A 56 2.45 -9.87 3.63
CA LEU A 56 1.24 -9.27 4.14
C LEU A 56 0.45 -8.73 2.95
N GLY A 57 -0.84 -9.02 2.89
CA GLY A 57 -1.76 -8.50 1.87
C GLY A 57 -2.73 -7.48 2.47
N LYS A 58 -2.89 -6.33 1.83
CA LYS A 58 -3.92 -5.34 2.10
C LYS A 58 -4.81 -5.20 0.87
N THR A 59 -6.12 -5.39 1.01
CA THR A 59 -7.06 -5.14 -0.09
C THR A 59 -7.22 -3.63 -0.28
N LYS A 60 -7.10 -3.17 -1.53
CA LYS A 60 -7.29 -1.77 -1.95
C LYS A 60 -8.76 -1.42 -2.08
#